data_AF-A0A845LTX7-F1
#
_entry.id   AF-A0A845LTX7-F1
#
_cell.length_a   1.000
_cell.length_b   1.000
_cell.length_c   1.000
_cell.angle_alpha   90.00
_cell.angle_beta   90.00
_cell.angle_gamma   90.00
#
_symmetry.space_group_name_H-M   'P 1'
#
loop_
_entity.id
_entity.type
_entity.pdbx_description
1 polymer ?
#
loop_
_entity_poly.entity_id
_entity_poly.type
_entity_poly.pdbx_seq_one_letter_code
_entity_poly.pdbx_strand_id
1 'polypeptide(L)'
;MRKTTHKSILATMILLLSITLLTPANTFAAAPSTWAAPYVSAVTSEPELEVSRLMTNYQNRITRGEFAYLAVALYDYYTGTTPEAGQARFTDTFDPYVLAAKNAGIVSGYEDGSYRPSSEIRRDELATLFVNLFKATNIKYQPADASRFADDAIIQSWAKSSVYIAKTNGVVSGVGSGNFNPAGTATWEEALIMLYKATRLRGDNPILEVHFIDVGQGDAALIKKGDHAMLIDGGDYLSDTLLVNYLKAKGITKLDYLIATHPHMDHIGGLDSVVKTFEVDKVIMPAATQETPTYMSFASALALRELVQEKPSAGESFGLGNSTFTLLAPNSSSYDDLNDHSIVLKLTDGVNDFLFAGDATALSESEMLLRFRGQLGAEVLKISHHGSDDASSQNFLNAVSPKYAVISVGAGNDYGLPSQIVLNRLASMNVKLYRTDLLDTIVAKSDGISITFDKVPTAAAWLPGTVGSSMPTPLPVPAPAPTPAPAPVPIVSPAPVAPGTVVPNGIIISLLDKKAELVTIQNTTKSDVNLQGYKLVSEKGNQIYVFPSYLLKAGASVKVASGDATGDLLWKTQNMWNNSETDPAALYDSKGVLVSRVVK
;
A
#
# COMPACT_ATOMS: atom_id res chain seq x y z
N MET A 1 28.70 -4.66 -28.30
CA MET A 1 28.39 -3.53 -29.22
C MET A 1 27.28 -3.94 -30.20
N ARG A 2 26.04 -3.48 -29.97
CA ARG A 2 24.99 -3.40 -31.03
C ARG A 2 24.79 -1.90 -31.33
N LYS A 3 24.58 -1.54 -32.59
CA LYS A 3 24.36 -0.13 -32.97
C LYS A 3 22.91 0.26 -32.69
N THR A 4 22.71 1.23 -31.80
CA THR A 4 21.43 1.92 -31.60
C THR A 4 21.18 2.87 -32.77
N THR A 5 20.47 2.41 -33.80
CA THR A 5 19.98 3.29 -34.87
C THR A 5 18.69 3.96 -34.39
N HIS A 6 18.78 5.22 -33.95
CA HIS A 6 17.60 6.05 -33.73
C HIS A 6 16.80 6.17 -35.04
N LYS A 7 15.61 5.54 -35.10
CA LYS A 7 14.64 5.81 -36.15
C LYS A 7 13.88 7.09 -35.80
N SER A 8 14.03 8.13 -36.61
CA SER A 8 13.16 9.31 -36.54
C SER A 8 11.75 8.92 -37.00
N ILE A 9 10.80 8.82 -36.06
CA ILE A 9 9.40 8.55 -36.36
C ILE A 9 8.78 9.82 -36.95
N LEU A 10 8.54 9.82 -38.26
CA LEU A 10 7.88 10.92 -38.96
C LEU A 10 6.35 10.74 -38.84
N ALA A 11 5.76 11.24 -37.76
CA ALA A 11 4.32 11.14 -37.52
C ALA A 11 3.53 12.02 -38.51
N THR A 12 2.89 11.39 -39.50
CA THR A 12 2.08 12.08 -40.52
C THR A 12 0.74 12.54 -39.94
N MET A 13 0.69 13.75 -39.38
CA MET A 13 -0.56 14.39 -38.96
C MET A 13 -1.47 14.66 -40.17
N ILE A 14 -2.57 13.90 -40.28
CA ILE A 14 -3.67 14.20 -41.20
C ILE A 14 -4.58 15.24 -40.53
N LEU A 15 -4.38 16.51 -40.89
CA LEU A 15 -5.17 17.63 -40.37
C LEU A 15 -6.54 17.71 -41.05
N LEU A 16 -7.54 17.02 -40.49
CA LEU A 16 -8.94 17.14 -40.91
C LEU A 16 -9.59 18.36 -40.28
N LEU A 17 -9.67 19.45 -41.05
CA LEU A 17 -10.32 20.70 -40.63
C LEU A 17 -11.85 20.54 -40.64
N SER A 18 -12.47 20.41 -39.46
CA SER A 18 -13.93 20.32 -39.29
C SER A 18 -14.48 21.52 -38.51
N ILE A 19 -15.58 22.10 -39.00
CA ILE A 19 -16.18 23.31 -38.43
C ILE A 19 -17.02 22.94 -37.21
N THR A 20 -16.61 23.40 -36.03
CA THR A 20 -17.34 23.20 -34.78
C THR A 20 -18.54 24.14 -34.65
N LEU A 21 -19.74 23.62 -34.92
CA LEU A 21 -20.97 24.18 -34.34
C LEU A 21 -21.02 23.83 -32.84
N LEU A 22 -21.29 24.82 -31.99
CA LEU A 22 -21.37 24.63 -30.55
C LEU A 22 -22.62 23.81 -30.16
N THR A 23 -22.40 22.75 -29.38
CA THR A 23 -23.44 22.14 -28.53
C THR A 23 -22.89 22.02 -27.10
N PRO A 24 -23.61 22.51 -26.07
CA PRO A 24 -23.14 22.43 -24.69
C PRO A 24 -23.58 21.12 -24.03
N ALA A 25 -22.66 20.17 -23.89
CA ALA A 25 -22.84 18.99 -23.07
C ALA A 25 -21.52 18.57 -22.41
N ASN A 26 -21.21 19.16 -21.25
CA ASN A 26 -20.15 18.65 -20.38
C ASN A 26 -20.62 17.36 -19.71
N THR A 27 -20.70 16.27 -20.48
CA THR A 27 -20.66 14.92 -19.92
C THR A 27 -19.27 14.72 -19.35
N PHE A 28 -19.12 14.92 -18.04
CA PHE A 28 -17.91 14.51 -17.33
C PHE A 28 -17.66 13.04 -17.65
N ALA A 29 -16.50 12.74 -18.25
CA ALA A 29 -16.11 11.38 -18.58
C ALA A 29 -16.17 10.54 -17.30
N ALA A 30 -17.02 9.51 -17.26
CA ALA A 30 -17.22 8.77 -16.03
C ALA A 30 -15.91 8.11 -15.60
N ALA A 31 -15.48 8.39 -14.37
CA ALA A 31 -14.25 7.85 -13.80
C ALA A 31 -14.30 6.31 -13.72
N PRO A 32 -13.17 5.61 -13.85
CA PRO A 32 -13.15 4.17 -13.72
C PRO A 32 -13.55 3.74 -12.31
N SER A 33 -14.20 2.59 -12.19
CA SER A 33 -14.51 1.95 -10.92
C SER A 33 -13.25 1.81 -10.05
N THR A 34 -13.37 1.94 -8.74
CA THR A 34 -12.23 1.91 -7.81
C THR A 34 -11.36 0.64 -7.90
N TRP A 35 -11.96 -0.51 -8.22
CA TRP A 35 -11.26 -1.78 -8.43
C TRP A 35 -10.51 -1.87 -9.77
N ALA A 36 -10.85 -1.01 -10.73
CA ALA A 36 -10.23 -0.94 -12.06
C ALA A 36 -9.26 0.25 -12.21
N ALA A 37 -9.44 1.31 -11.42
CA ALA A 37 -8.67 2.55 -11.52
C ALA A 37 -7.13 2.37 -11.53
N PRO A 38 -6.51 1.50 -10.71
CA PRO A 38 -5.06 1.26 -10.78
C PRO A 38 -4.63 0.72 -12.16
N TYR A 39 -5.36 -0.27 -12.68
CA TYR A 39 -5.08 -0.87 -14.00
C TYR A 39 -5.32 0.10 -15.16
N VAL A 40 -6.37 0.93 -15.07
CA VAL A 40 -6.62 1.98 -16.07
C VAL A 40 -5.49 3.01 -16.05
N SER A 41 -5.06 3.47 -14.86
CA SER A 41 -3.91 4.38 -14.72
C SER A 41 -2.62 3.77 -15.30
N ALA A 42 -2.31 2.53 -14.92
CA ALA A 42 -1.09 1.84 -15.34
C ALA A 42 -1.06 1.53 -16.85
N VAL A 43 -2.18 1.11 -17.46
CA VAL A 43 -2.23 0.82 -18.91
C VAL A 43 -2.20 2.08 -19.78
N THR A 44 -2.69 3.21 -19.26
CA THR A 44 -2.63 4.51 -19.96
C THR A 44 -1.29 5.24 -19.75
N SER A 45 -0.47 4.73 -18.83
CA SER A 45 0.91 5.18 -18.57
C SER A 45 1.96 4.19 -19.07
N GLU A 46 1.54 3.10 -19.71
CA GLU A 46 2.42 2.04 -20.22
C GLU A 46 3.23 2.58 -21.41
N PRO A 47 4.58 2.60 -21.35
CA PRO A 47 5.40 3.11 -22.45
C PRO A 47 5.11 2.37 -23.76
N GLU A 48 5.09 3.09 -24.88
CA GLU A 48 4.87 2.54 -26.23
C GLU A 48 3.46 1.98 -26.50
N LEU A 49 2.50 2.03 -25.57
CA LEU A 49 1.13 1.53 -25.75
C LEU A 49 0.10 2.66 -26.01
N GLU A 50 -0.23 2.90 -27.27
CA GLU A 50 -1.20 3.95 -27.65
C GLU A 50 -2.66 3.54 -27.40
N VAL A 51 -3.18 3.84 -26.20
CA VAL A 51 -4.60 3.71 -25.82
C VAL A 51 -5.36 5.05 -25.73
N SER A 52 -4.70 6.15 -26.10
CA SER A 52 -5.13 7.55 -25.90
C SER A 52 -6.52 7.93 -26.43
N ARG A 53 -7.07 7.18 -27.40
CA ARG A 53 -8.38 7.43 -28.03
C ARG A 53 -9.62 7.09 -27.18
N LEU A 54 -9.46 6.42 -26.05
CA LEU A 54 -10.55 5.61 -25.43
C LEU A 54 -10.82 5.96 -23.96
N MET A 55 -10.77 7.26 -23.65
CA MET A 55 -10.72 7.77 -22.27
C MET A 55 -12.08 8.31 -21.75
N THR A 56 -13.21 7.81 -22.26
CA THR A 56 -14.54 8.23 -21.78
C THR A 56 -15.46 7.04 -21.46
N ASN A 57 -16.06 7.08 -20.26
CA ASN A 57 -17.10 6.15 -19.80
C ASN A 57 -16.68 4.67 -19.65
N TYR A 58 -15.61 4.40 -18.89
CA TYR A 58 -15.02 3.05 -18.73
C TYR A 58 -15.96 1.96 -18.16
N GLN A 59 -17.09 2.34 -17.55
CA GLN A 59 -18.11 1.41 -17.04
C GLN A 59 -19.07 0.91 -18.15
N ASN A 60 -19.04 1.52 -19.34
CA ASN A 60 -19.82 1.06 -20.49
C ASN A 60 -19.32 -0.27 -21.03
N ARG A 61 -20.19 -0.97 -21.79
CA ARG A 61 -19.84 -2.21 -22.49
C ARG A 61 -18.94 -1.90 -23.69
N ILE A 62 -17.89 -2.70 -23.88
CA ILE A 62 -16.99 -2.56 -25.02
C ILE A 62 -17.57 -3.28 -26.25
N THR A 63 -17.52 -2.61 -27.41
CA THR A 63 -17.99 -3.13 -28.68
C THR A 63 -16.87 -3.74 -29.54
N ARG A 64 -17.24 -4.56 -30.51
CA ARG A 64 -16.30 -5.26 -31.42
C ARG A 64 -15.40 -4.31 -32.21
N GLY A 65 -15.88 -3.12 -32.58
CA GLY A 65 -15.09 -2.09 -33.24
C GLY A 65 -14.06 -1.44 -32.31
N GLU A 66 -14.49 -1.10 -31.09
CA GLU A 66 -13.64 -0.53 -30.04
C GLU A 66 -12.49 -1.47 -29.63
N PHE A 67 -12.77 -2.76 -29.46
CA PHE A 67 -11.71 -3.74 -29.19
C PHE A 67 -10.73 -3.89 -30.36
N ALA A 68 -11.17 -3.76 -31.62
CA ALA A 68 -10.25 -3.86 -32.75
C ALA A 68 -9.15 -2.78 -32.72
N TYR A 69 -9.44 -1.60 -32.17
CA TYR A 69 -8.41 -0.60 -31.87
C TYR A 69 -7.44 -1.08 -30.79
N LEU A 70 -7.94 -1.58 -29.64
CA LEU A 70 -7.08 -2.11 -28.57
C LEU A 70 -6.16 -3.24 -29.06
N ALA A 71 -6.70 -4.12 -29.91
CA ALA A 71 -5.96 -5.22 -30.52
C ALA A 71 -4.84 -4.74 -31.44
N VAL A 72 -5.09 -3.68 -32.23
CA VAL A 72 -4.05 -3.07 -33.08
C VAL A 72 -2.97 -2.38 -32.23
N ALA A 73 -3.34 -1.68 -31.17
CA ALA A 73 -2.39 -1.04 -30.26
C ALA A 73 -1.47 -2.07 -29.56
N LEU A 74 -2.05 -3.17 -29.05
CA LEU A 74 -1.25 -4.23 -28.41
C LEU A 74 -0.48 -5.10 -29.42
N TYR A 75 -0.95 -5.22 -30.68
CA TYR A 75 -0.15 -5.81 -31.75
C TYR A 75 1.14 -5.01 -31.96
N ASP A 76 1.01 -3.70 -32.15
CA ASP A 76 2.13 -2.77 -32.37
C ASP A 76 3.11 -2.79 -31.19
N TYR A 77 2.60 -2.75 -29.95
CA TYR A 77 3.39 -2.88 -28.73
C TYR A 77 4.23 -4.18 -28.66
N TYR A 78 3.75 -5.29 -29.23
CA TYR A 78 4.51 -6.55 -29.29
C TYR A 78 5.47 -6.65 -30.48
N THR A 79 5.17 -6.04 -31.64
CA THR A 79 5.96 -6.23 -32.88
C THR A 79 6.82 -5.03 -33.28
N GLY A 80 6.56 -3.85 -32.72
CA GLY A 80 7.11 -2.57 -33.18
C GLY A 80 6.63 -2.18 -34.58
N THR A 81 5.46 -2.68 -35.00
CA THR A 81 4.84 -2.42 -36.31
C THR A 81 3.31 -2.46 -36.27
N THR A 82 2.67 -1.36 -36.67
CA THR A 82 1.21 -1.34 -36.90
C THR A 82 0.85 -2.28 -38.07
N PRO A 83 -0.16 -3.18 -37.93
CA PRO A 83 -0.59 -4.04 -39.02
C PRO A 83 -1.35 -3.25 -40.10
N GLU A 84 -1.12 -3.58 -41.37
CA GLU A 84 -1.78 -2.91 -42.51
C GLU A 84 -3.28 -3.21 -42.59
N ALA A 85 -4.10 -2.22 -42.96
CA ALA A 85 -5.52 -2.41 -43.24
C ALA A 85 -5.72 -3.18 -44.56
N GLY A 86 -6.08 -4.47 -44.46
CA GLY A 86 -6.18 -5.38 -45.60
C GLY A 86 -7.30 -5.05 -46.60
N GLN A 87 -7.14 -5.49 -47.85
CA GLN A 87 -8.11 -5.22 -48.92
C GLN A 87 -9.46 -5.94 -48.74
N ALA A 88 -9.51 -7.04 -47.97
CA ALA A 88 -10.70 -7.86 -47.78
C ALA A 88 -11.67 -7.23 -46.75
N ARG A 89 -12.65 -6.45 -47.23
CA ARG A 89 -13.58 -5.68 -46.38
C ARG A 89 -14.67 -6.53 -45.70
N PHE A 90 -15.41 -5.90 -44.81
CA PHE A 90 -16.71 -6.40 -44.30
C PHE A 90 -17.85 -5.62 -44.97
N THR A 91 -19.08 -6.12 -44.91
CA THR A 91 -20.25 -5.51 -45.57
C THR A 91 -20.76 -4.24 -44.88
N ASP A 92 -20.40 -4.03 -43.61
CA ASP A 92 -20.99 -3.06 -42.70
C ASP A 92 -19.97 -2.10 -42.05
N THR A 93 -18.68 -2.21 -42.37
CA THR A 93 -17.65 -1.30 -41.83
C THR A 93 -16.44 -1.14 -42.74
N PHE A 94 -15.88 0.07 -42.73
CA PHE A 94 -14.65 0.47 -43.39
C PHE A 94 -13.59 0.99 -42.39
N ASP A 95 -13.79 0.75 -41.09
CA ASP A 95 -12.87 1.22 -40.05
C ASP A 95 -11.47 0.60 -40.23
N PRO A 96 -10.39 1.42 -40.26
CA PRO A 96 -9.05 0.93 -40.56
C PRO A 96 -8.48 -0.01 -39.48
N TYR A 97 -8.87 0.15 -38.21
CA TYR A 97 -8.43 -0.73 -37.13
C TYR A 97 -9.13 -2.09 -37.21
N VAL A 98 -10.42 -2.11 -37.55
CA VAL A 98 -11.14 -3.37 -37.84
C VAL A 98 -10.54 -4.09 -39.04
N LEU A 99 -10.20 -3.37 -40.12
CA LEU A 99 -9.58 -3.96 -41.31
C LEU A 99 -8.14 -4.42 -41.06
N ALA A 100 -7.37 -3.72 -40.22
CA ALA A 100 -6.03 -4.12 -39.81
C ALA A 100 -6.04 -5.34 -38.88
N ALA A 101 -6.91 -5.36 -37.87
CA ALA A 101 -7.07 -6.49 -36.97
C ALA A 101 -7.57 -7.75 -37.69
N LYS A 102 -8.37 -7.59 -38.75
CA LYS A 102 -8.76 -8.70 -39.64
C LYS A 102 -7.58 -9.20 -40.48
N ASN A 103 -6.79 -8.29 -41.06
CA ASN A 103 -5.63 -8.64 -41.88
C ASN A 103 -4.54 -9.36 -41.08
N ALA A 104 -4.37 -8.98 -39.80
CA ALA A 104 -3.53 -9.68 -38.83
C ALA A 104 -4.13 -11.00 -38.29
N GLY A 105 -5.36 -11.37 -38.68
CA GLY A 105 -6.02 -12.61 -38.23
C GLY A 105 -6.51 -12.60 -36.78
N ILE A 106 -6.58 -11.43 -36.13
CA ILE A 106 -7.00 -11.29 -34.73
C ILE A 106 -8.52 -11.44 -34.61
N VAL A 107 -9.26 -10.74 -35.49
CA VAL A 107 -10.72 -10.66 -35.48
C VAL A 107 -11.33 -11.26 -36.76
N SER A 108 -12.55 -11.79 -36.63
CA SER A 108 -13.33 -12.35 -37.74
C SER A 108 -14.76 -11.79 -37.75
N GLY A 109 -15.37 -11.80 -38.94
CA GLY A 109 -16.78 -11.46 -39.13
C GLY A 109 -17.70 -12.67 -39.02
N TYR A 110 -18.99 -12.44 -39.28
CA TYR A 110 -20.03 -13.46 -39.34
C TYR A 110 -20.15 -14.05 -40.76
N GLU A 111 -20.91 -15.15 -40.90
CA GLU A 111 -21.11 -15.86 -42.18
C GLU A 111 -21.81 -15.00 -43.26
N ASP A 112 -22.54 -13.96 -42.85
CA ASP A 112 -23.17 -12.96 -43.73
C ASP A 112 -22.19 -11.87 -44.26
N GLY A 113 -20.91 -11.95 -43.89
CA GLY A 113 -19.88 -11.00 -44.28
C GLY A 113 -19.83 -9.71 -43.45
N SER A 114 -20.70 -9.56 -42.45
CA SER A 114 -20.69 -8.43 -41.50
C SER A 114 -19.63 -8.60 -40.41
N TYR A 115 -19.18 -7.49 -39.82
CA TYR A 115 -18.36 -7.47 -38.61
C TYR A 115 -19.16 -7.14 -37.35
N ARG A 116 -20.22 -6.35 -37.50
CA ARG A 116 -21.08 -5.78 -36.46
C ARG A 116 -20.27 -4.98 -35.43
N PRO A 117 -19.60 -3.88 -35.85
CA PRO A 117 -18.66 -3.14 -35.00
C PRO A 117 -19.31 -2.63 -33.71
N SER A 118 -20.59 -2.25 -33.74
CA SER A 118 -21.34 -1.73 -32.58
C SER A 118 -21.94 -2.81 -31.67
N SER A 119 -21.71 -4.10 -31.92
CA SER A 119 -22.15 -5.16 -31.02
C SER A 119 -21.22 -5.31 -29.82
N GLU A 120 -21.78 -5.42 -28.62
CA GLU A 120 -21.06 -5.71 -27.38
C GLU A 120 -20.35 -7.07 -27.42
N ILE A 121 -19.16 -7.16 -26.81
CA ILE A 121 -18.35 -8.39 -26.77
C ILE A 121 -18.69 -9.22 -25.52
N ARG A 122 -18.87 -10.53 -25.67
CA ARG A 122 -19.01 -11.46 -24.52
C ARG A 122 -17.65 -11.78 -23.89
N ARG A 123 -17.58 -12.03 -22.58
CA ARG A 123 -16.30 -12.29 -21.89
C ARG A 123 -15.50 -13.48 -22.47
N ASP A 124 -16.16 -14.54 -22.94
CA ASP A 124 -15.48 -15.68 -23.59
C ASP A 124 -15.01 -15.38 -25.03
N GLU A 125 -15.71 -14.51 -25.75
CA GLU A 125 -15.30 -13.92 -27.02
C GLU A 125 -14.07 -13.02 -26.81
N LEU A 126 -14.10 -12.10 -25.84
CA LEU A 126 -12.98 -11.22 -25.51
C LEU A 126 -11.69 -12.00 -25.22
N ALA A 127 -11.76 -13.03 -24.37
CA ALA A 127 -10.65 -13.93 -24.11
C ALA A 127 -10.15 -14.67 -25.37
N THR A 128 -11.05 -14.99 -26.30
CA THR A 128 -10.69 -15.58 -27.60
C THR A 128 -9.97 -14.60 -28.51
N LEU A 129 -10.39 -13.34 -28.55
CA LEU A 129 -9.73 -12.31 -29.36
C LEU A 129 -8.32 -11.98 -28.86
N PHE A 130 -8.09 -11.91 -27.54
CA PHE A 130 -6.74 -11.81 -26.97
C PHE A 130 -5.85 -13.03 -27.32
N VAL A 131 -6.38 -14.24 -27.29
CA VAL A 131 -5.59 -15.44 -27.68
C VAL A 131 -5.38 -15.53 -29.19
N ASN A 132 -6.22 -14.91 -30.02
CA ASN A 132 -5.95 -14.74 -31.44
C ASN A 132 -4.84 -13.70 -31.68
N LEU A 133 -4.83 -12.61 -30.93
CA LEU A 133 -3.74 -11.63 -30.94
C LEU A 133 -2.38 -12.30 -30.63
N PHE A 134 -2.33 -13.15 -29.59
CA PHE A 134 -1.06 -13.82 -29.22
C PHE A 134 -0.53 -14.76 -30.31
N LYS A 135 -1.42 -15.38 -31.10
CA LYS A 135 -1.04 -16.15 -32.30
C LYS A 135 -0.57 -15.23 -33.42
N ALA A 136 -1.26 -14.12 -33.65
CA ALA A 136 -0.98 -13.15 -34.70
C ALA A 136 0.40 -12.49 -34.55
N THR A 137 0.79 -12.14 -33.32
CA THR A 137 2.11 -11.57 -33.02
C THR A 137 3.21 -12.61 -32.77
N ASN A 138 2.85 -13.90 -32.70
CA ASN A 138 3.75 -14.99 -32.33
C ASN A 138 4.48 -14.72 -30.99
N ILE A 139 3.80 -14.07 -30.05
CA ILE A 139 4.33 -13.81 -28.70
C ILE A 139 4.44 -15.13 -27.92
N LYS A 140 5.33 -15.20 -26.94
CA LYS A 140 5.47 -16.39 -26.09
C LYS A 140 4.39 -16.41 -25.02
N TYR A 141 3.57 -17.46 -25.03
CA TYR A 141 2.53 -17.70 -24.02
C TYR A 141 2.46 -19.20 -23.66
N GLN A 142 1.98 -19.51 -22.46
CA GLN A 142 1.79 -20.87 -21.96
C GLN A 142 0.51 -21.51 -22.51
N PRO A 143 0.48 -22.84 -22.74
CA PRO A 143 -0.74 -23.56 -23.09
C PRO A 143 -1.74 -23.56 -21.92
N ALA A 144 -3.01 -23.85 -22.21
CA ALA A 144 -4.06 -23.97 -21.20
C ALA A 144 -3.74 -25.06 -20.15
N ASP A 145 -3.82 -24.70 -18.86
CA ASP A 145 -3.70 -25.63 -17.75
C ASP A 145 -5.00 -26.45 -17.50
N ALA A 146 -4.96 -27.35 -16.51
CA ALA A 146 -6.07 -28.24 -16.16
C ALA A 146 -7.14 -27.63 -15.22
N SER A 147 -6.85 -26.49 -14.59
CA SER A 147 -7.71 -25.88 -13.57
C SER A 147 -8.91 -25.16 -14.20
N ARG A 148 -10.11 -25.66 -13.93
CA ARG A 148 -11.36 -25.12 -14.50
C ARG A 148 -11.96 -24.01 -13.63
N PHE A 149 -12.82 -23.19 -14.22
CA PHE A 149 -13.72 -22.30 -13.48
C PHE A 149 -14.96 -23.09 -13.04
N ALA A 150 -15.65 -22.64 -11.99
CA ALA A 150 -16.85 -23.31 -11.47
C ALA A 150 -18.03 -23.31 -12.45
N ASP A 151 -18.06 -22.34 -13.39
CA ASP A 151 -19.02 -22.21 -14.48
C ASP A 151 -18.49 -22.75 -15.83
N ASP A 152 -17.50 -23.65 -15.83
CA ASP A 152 -16.91 -24.23 -17.04
C ASP A 152 -17.95 -24.79 -18.03
N ALA A 153 -19.04 -25.40 -17.53
CA ALA A 153 -20.11 -25.95 -18.35
C ALA A 153 -20.84 -24.91 -19.21
N ILE A 154 -20.74 -23.61 -18.88
CA ILE A 154 -21.37 -22.49 -19.59
C ILE A 154 -20.41 -21.88 -20.65
N ILE A 155 -19.09 -22.12 -20.51
CA ILE A 155 -18.08 -21.61 -21.46
C ILE A 155 -18.26 -22.33 -22.80
N GLN A 156 -18.49 -21.56 -23.87
CA GLN A 156 -18.73 -22.08 -25.21
C GLN A 156 -17.57 -22.96 -25.69
N SER A 157 -17.87 -24.09 -26.35
CA SER A 157 -16.88 -25.09 -26.75
C SER A 157 -15.77 -24.52 -27.65
N TRP A 158 -16.08 -23.53 -28.50
CA TRP A 158 -15.11 -22.84 -29.35
C TRP A 158 -14.20 -21.87 -28.57
N ALA A 159 -14.72 -21.25 -27.50
CA ALA A 159 -13.98 -20.31 -26.67
C ALA A 159 -13.13 -20.99 -25.59
N LYS A 160 -13.53 -22.19 -25.15
CA LYS A 160 -12.99 -22.85 -23.95
C LYS A 160 -11.47 -22.98 -23.93
N SER A 161 -10.84 -23.35 -25.04
CA SER A 161 -9.37 -23.41 -25.15
C SER A 161 -8.73 -22.05 -24.89
N SER A 162 -9.24 -21.00 -25.55
CA SER A 162 -8.74 -19.63 -25.40
C SER A 162 -8.96 -19.06 -24.00
N VAL A 163 -10.11 -19.30 -23.38
CA VAL A 163 -10.39 -18.85 -22.00
C VAL A 163 -9.36 -19.42 -21.03
N TYR A 164 -8.96 -20.69 -21.18
CA TYR A 164 -7.93 -21.27 -20.32
C TYR A 164 -6.50 -20.88 -20.70
N ILE A 165 -6.17 -20.68 -21.98
CA ILE A 165 -4.88 -20.05 -22.36
C ILE A 165 -4.76 -18.67 -21.71
N ALA A 166 -5.79 -17.82 -21.83
CA ALA A 166 -5.78 -16.49 -21.23
C ALA A 166 -5.74 -16.52 -19.69
N LYS A 167 -6.34 -17.55 -19.04
CA LYS A 167 -6.25 -17.77 -17.59
C LYS A 167 -4.83 -18.15 -17.16
N THR A 168 -4.21 -19.15 -17.81
CA THR A 168 -2.87 -19.65 -17.46
C THR A 168 -1.79 -18.58 -17.66
N ASN A 169 -2.02 -17.62 -18.56
CA ASN A 169 -1.15 -16.47 -18.79
C ASN A 169 -1.55 -15.22 -17.97
N GLY A 170 -2.41 -15.35 -16.95
CA GLY A 170 -2.81 -14.27 -16.04
C GLY A 170 -3.76 -13.21 -16.62
N VAL A 171 -3.86 -13.10 -17.95
CA VAL A 171 -4.70 -12.16 -18.71
C VAL A 171 -6.16 -12.20 -18.26
N VAL A 172 -6.75 -13.39 -18.14
CA VAL A 172 -8.10 -13.59 -17.62
C VAL A 172 -8.06 -13.90 -16.13
N SER A 173 -8.92 -13.20 -15.38
CA SER A 173 -9.25 -13.51 -13.99
C SER A 173 -10.75 -13.76 -13.84
N GLY A 174 -11.13 -14.56 -12.84
CA GLY A 174 -12.54 -14.83 -12.51
C GLY A 174 -13.23 -13.64 -11.84
N VAL A 175 -14.57 -13.64 -11.85
CA VAL A 175 -15.43 -12.58 -11.29
C VAL A 175 -15.80 -12.79 -9.82
N GLY A 176 -14.99 -13.56 -9.09
CA GLY A 176 -15.31 -14.06 -7.75
C GLY A 176 -15.93 -15.46 -7.76
N SER A 177 -15.99 -16.09 -6.58
CA SER A 177 -16.54 -17.45 -6.35
C SER A 177 -16.04 -18.56 -7.29
N GLY A 178 -14.88 -18.38 -7.92
CA GLY A 178 -14.33 -19.33 -8.91
C GLY A 178 -15.00 -19.28 -10.29
N ASN A 179 -15.91 -18.34 -10.55
CA ASN A 179 -16.61 -18.19 -11.83
C ASN A 179 -15.85 -17.28 -12.82
N PHE A 180 -16.07 -17.48 -14.12
CA PHE A 180 -15.57 -16.63 -15.19
C PHE A 180 -16.63 -15.68 -15.77
N ASN A 181 -17.92 -16.00 -15.64
CA ASN A 181 -19.05 -15.36 -16.31
C ASN A 181 -18.85 -15.26 -17.84
N PRO A 182 -18.85 -16.39 -18.58
CA PRO A 182 -18.67 -16.38 -20.04
C PRO A 182 -19.81 -15.70 -20.80
N ALA A 183 -21.01 -15.64 -20.22
CA ALA A 183 -22.20 -15.12 -20.90
C ALA A 183 -22.32 -13.58 -20.83
N GLY A 184 -21.79 -12.94 -19.80
CA GLY A 184 -21.85 -11.48 -19.63
C GLY A 184 -21.05 -10.73 -20.71
N THR A 185 -21.56 -9.56 -21.11
CA THR A 185 -20.85 -8.64 -21.99
C THR A 185 -19.83 -7.82 -21.21
N ALA A 186 -18.62 -7.67 -21.76
CA ALA A 186 -17.49 -7.07 -21.06
C ALA A 186 -17.60 -5.54 -20.99
N THR A 187 -17.09 -4.92 -19.92
CA THR A 187 -16.89 -3.46 -19.86
C THR A 187 -15.56 -3.04 -20.48
N TRP A 188 -15.45 -1.73 -20.74
CA TRP A 188 -14.19 -1.06 -21.03
C TRP A 188 -13.12 -1.30 -19.95
N GLU A 189 -13.49 -1.21 -18.67
CA GLU A 189 -12.60 -1.56 -17.53
C GLU A 189 -12.06 -2.99 -17.63
N GLU A 190 -12.93 -3.99 -17.88
CA GLU A 190 -12.52 -5.38 -18.00
C GLU A 190 -11.55 -5.59 -19.17
N ALA A 191 -11.79 -4.93 -20.32
CA ALA A 191 -10.93 -5.01 -21.49
C ALA A 191 -9.56 -4.33 -21.27
N LEU A 192 -9.52 -3.15 -20.62
CA LEU A 192 -8.28 -2.45 -20.28
C LEU A 192 -7.45 -3.20 -19.23
N ILE A 193 -8.09 -3.86 -18.27
CA ILE A 193 -7.42 -4.78 -17.32
C ILE A 193 -6.80 -5.97 -18.04
N MET A 194 -7.53 -6.59 -18.98
CA MET A 194 -6.99 -7.69 -19.79
C MET A 194 -5.84 -7.22 -20.70
N LEU A 195 -5.91 -6.01 -21.23
CA LEU A 195 -4.85 -5.37 -22.02
C LEU A 195 -3.56 -5.19 -21.19
N TYR A 196 -3.68 -4.61 -19.99
CA TYR A 196 -2.56 -4.43 -19.05
C TYR A 196 -1.93 -5.74 -18.58
N LYS A 197 -2.73 -6.78 -18.42
CA LYS A 197 -2.24 -8.11 -18.06
C LYS A 197 -1.55 -8.80 -19.23
N ALA A 198 -1.97 -8.50 -20.45
CA ALA A 198 -1.34 -9.02 -21.66
C ALA A 198 0.02 -8.35 -21.97
N THR A 199 0.23 -7.05 -21.71
CA THR A 199 1.52 -6.39 -21.99
C THR A 199 2.70 -7.08 -21.33
N ARG A 200 2.53 -7.64 -20.13
CA ARG A 200 3.54 -8.46 -19.41
C ARG A 200 4.10 -9.63 -20.23
N LEU A 201 3.34 -10.18 -21.18
CA LEU A 201 3.79 -11.26 -22.07
C LEU A 201 4.90 -10.83 -23.05
N ARG A 202 5.16 -9.52 -23.19
CA ARG A 202 6.31 -8.99 -23.96
C ARG A 202 7.66 -9.41 -23.35
N GLY A 203 7.70 -9.67 -22.04
CA GLY A 203 8.85 -10.27 -21.36
C GLY A 203 10.04 -9.33 -21.13
N ASP A 204 9.85 -8.04 -21.36
CA ASP A 204 10.84 -6.97 -21.18
C ASP A 204 10.61 -6.14 -19.89
N ASN A 205 9.46 -6.28 -19.22
CA ASN A 205 9.28 -5.81 -17.84
C ASN A 205 9.94 -6.81 -16.87
N PRO A 206 11.10 -6.49 -16.25
CA PRO A 206 11.73 -7.40 -15.30
C PRO A 206 10.93 -7.49 -14.01
N ILE A 207 11.02 -8.64 -13.32
CA ILE A 207 10.49 -8.77 -11.96
C ILE A 207 11.21 -7.78 -11.05
N LEU A 208 10.44 -6.99 -10.29
CA LEU A 208 10.94 -6.20 -9.18
C LEU A 208 11.21 -7.16 -8.00
N GLU A 209 12.40 -7.11 -7.42
CA GLU A 209 12.71 -7.79 -6.15
C GLU A 209 12.92 -6.74 -5.05
N VAL A 210 12.23 -6.88 -3.92
CA VAL A 210 12.43 -6.08 -2.70
C VAL A 210 12.90 -7.04 -1.61
N HIS A 211 14.18 -6.93 -1.23
CA HIS A 211 14.78 -7.72 -0.17
C HIS A 211 14.83 -6.89 1.11
N PHE A 212 14.02 -7.25 2.10
CA PHE A 212 14.14 -6.75 3.47
C PHE A 212 15.22 -7.59 4.16
N ILE A 213 16.43 -7.03 4.22
CA ILE A 213 17.64 -7.76 4.66
C ILE A 213 17.60 -7.87 6.18
N ASP A 214 17.82 -9.08 6.68
CA ASP A 214 18.08 -9.29 8.09
C ASP A 214 19.49 -8.82 8.42
N VAL A 215 19.56 -7.70 9.12
CA VAL A 215 20.75 -7.04 9.64
C VAL A 215 20.80 -7.10 11.18
N GLY A 216 19.97 -7.95 11.80
CA GLY A 216 19.71 -7.89 13.24
C GLY A 216 18.81 -6.71 13.59
N GLN A 217 19.19 -5.92 14.60
CA GLN A 217 18.45 -4.71 14.95
C GLN A 217 18.83 -3.57 13.99
N GLY A 218 17.86 -3.10 13.22
CA GLY A 218 18.03 -2.05 12.22
C GLY A 218 17.31 -2.33 10.91
N ASP A 219 17.58 -1.49 9.93
CA ASP A 219 16.91 -1.49 8.62
C ASP A 219 17.92 -1.58 7.47
N ALA A 220 17.66 -2.48 6.52
CA ALA A 220 18.27 -2.45 5.20
C ALA A 220 17.34 -3.08 4.17
N ALA A 221 17.03 -2.37 3.08
CA ALA A 221 16.19 -2.85 1.99
C ALA A 221 16.88 -2.65 0.63
N LEU A 222 17.19 -3.76 -0.05
CA LEU A 222 17.67 -3.75 -1.44
C LEU A 222 16.48 -3.89 -2.38
N ILE A 223 16.28 -2.91 -3.28
CA ILE A 223 15.32 -2.99 -4.38
C ILE A 223 16.09 -3.22 -5.68
N LYS A 224 15.63 -4.15 -6.51
CA LYS A 224 16.18 -4.45 -7.84
C LYS A 224 15.09 -4.41 -8.91
N LYS A 225 15.41 -3.84 -10.08
CA LYS A 225 14.53 -3.83 -11.27
C LYS A 225 15.37 -4.03 -12.53
N GLY A 226 15.54 -5.29 -12.95
CA GLY A 226 16.45 -5.64 -14.03
C GLY A 226 17.91 -5.38 -13.64
N ASP A 227 18.60 -4.57 -14.43
CA ASP A 227 19.98 -4.15 -14.16
C ASP A 227 20.10 -2.97 -13.16
N HIS A 228 18.96 -2.34 -12.79
CA HIS A 228 18.91 -1.23 -11.83
C HIS A 228 18.79 -1.72 -10.38
N ALA A 229 19.41 -0.99 -9.43
CA ALA A 229 19.37 -1.30 -8.01
C ALA A 229 19.38 -0.04 -7.11
N MET A 230 18.61 -0.11 -6.02
CA MET A 230 18.58 0.87 -4.94
C MET A 230 18.83 0.17 -3.61
N LEU A 231 19.60 0.79 -2.72
CA LEU A 231 19.65 0.42 -1.31
C LEU A 231 18.95 1.52 -0.48
N ILE A 232 18.08 1.13 0.44
CA ILE A 232 17.53 1.97 1.50
C ILE A 232 18.08 1.45 2.83
N ASP A 233 18.87 2.26 3.52
CA ASP A 233 19.52 1.95 4.80
C ASP A 233 20.45 0.71 4.77
N GLY A 234 21.18 0.50 5.86
CA GLY A 234 22.31 -0.44 5.93
C GLY A 234 22.52 -1.15 7.26
N GLY A 235 21.55 -1.11 8.17
CA GLY A 235 21.65 -1.70 9.50
C GLY A 235 22.68 -1.04 10.40
N ASP A 236 22.91 -1.66 11.55
CA ASP A 236 23.95 -1.29 12.53
C ASP A 236 25.39 -1.40 11.95
N TYR A 237 26.38 -0.77 12.58
CA TYR A 237 27.80 -0.83 12.15
C TYR A 237 28.43 -2.23 12.24
N LEU A 238 27.79 -3.20 12.90
CA LEU A 238 28.16 -4.61 12.85
C LEU A 238 27.69 -5.29 11.55
N SER A 239 26.82 -4.64 10.76
CA SER A 239 26.21 -5.18 9.54
C SER A 239 27.13 -5.14 8.32
N ASP A 240 28.17 -4.30 8.30
CA ASP A 240 29.11 -4.08 7.20
C ASP A 240 29.40 -5.31 6.34
N THR A 241 29.89 -6.38 6.99
CA THR A 241 30.34 -7.60 6.32
C THR A 241 29.17 -8.44 5.83
N LEU A 242 28.03 -8.43 6.52
CA LEU A 242 26.81 -9.10 6.08
C LEU A 242 26.26 -8.40 4.83
N LEU A 243 26.05 -7.09 4.93
CA LEU A 243 25.45 -6.26 3.88
C LEU A 243 26.29 -6.27 2.60
N VAL A 244 27.60 -6.00 2.70
CA VAL A 244 28.50 -6.00 1.54
C VAL A 244 28.56 -7.38 0.87
N ASN A 245 28.56 -8.47 1.63
CA ASN A 245 28.54 -9.82 1.04
C ASN A 245 27.18 -10.18 0.45
N TYR A 246 26.07 -9.74 1.05
CA TYR A 246 24.73 -9.93 0.51
C TYR A 246 24.56 -9.23 -0.83
N LEU A 247 24.94 -7.95 -0.93
CA LEU A 247 24.91 -7.17 -2.17
C LEU A 247 25.74 -7.84 -3.28
N LYS A 248 26.97 -8.28 -2.97
CA LYS A 248 27.81 -9.06 -3.89
C LYS A 248 27.14 -10.38 -4.32
N ALA A 249 26.52 -11.11 -3.40
CA ALA A 249 25.78 -12.34 -3.69
C ALA A 249 24.50 -12.12 -4.53
N LYS A 250 23.93 -10.91 -4.52
CA LYS A 250 22.86 -10.49 -5.45
C LYS A 250 23.37 -9.92 -6.77
N GLY A 251 24.68 -9.97 -7.02
CA GLY A 251 25.30 -9.49 -8.26
C GLY A 251 25.37 -7.97 -8.37
N ILE A 252 25.22 -7.24 -7.26
CA ILE A 252 25.29 -5.78 -7.25
C ILE A 252 26.75 -5.34 -7.43
N THR A 253 27.00 -4.53 -8.47
CA THR A 253 28.26 -3.79 -8.67
C THR A 253 28.06 -2.28 -8.52
N LYS A 254 26.83 -1.81 -8.80
CA LYS A 254 26.40 -0.42 -8.82
C LYS A 254 25.04 -0.27 -8.15
N LEU A 255 24.82 0.87 -7.50
CA LEU A 255 23.52 1.37 -7.06
C LEU A 255 23.19 2.64 -7.84
N ASP A 256 22.02 2.69 -8.47
CA ASP A 256 21.45 3.93 -9.05
C ASP A 256 21.17 4.95 -7.93
N TYR A 257 20.69 4.45 -6.79
CA TYR A 257 20.37 5.25 -5.60
C TYR A 257 20.83 4.55 -4.31
N LEU A 258 21.44 5.32 -3.43
CA LEU A 258 21.55 5.01 -2.01
C LEU A 258 20.66 5.99 -1.23
N ILE A 259 19.70 5.46 -0.48
CA ILE A 259 18.85 6.23 0.44
C ILE A 259 19.35 5.97 1.86
N ALA A 260 19.64 7.04 2.61
CA ALA A 260 19.83 6.97 4.05
C ALA A 260 18.67 7.74 4.70
N THR A 261 17.74 7.03 5.33
CA THR A 261 16.44 7.61 5.72
C THR A 261 16.58 8.69 6.76
N HIS A 262 17.40 8.45 7.78
CA HIS A 262 17.71 9.39 8.88
C HIS A 262 19.03 8.95 9.57
N PRO A 263 19.65 9.76 10.45
CA PRO A 263 21.05 9.56 10.83
C PRO A 263 21.29 8.60 12.01
N HIS A 264 20.37 7.67 12.32
CA HIS A 264 20.56 6.70 13.41
C HIS A 264 21.46 5.51 13.01
N MET A 265 22.14 4.94 14.01
CA MET A 265 23.25 4.00 13.84
C MET A 265 22.83 2.69 13.16
N ASP A 266 21.62 2.23 13.46
CA ASP A 266 20.94 1.05 12.94
C ASP A 266 20.28 1.27 11.56
N HIS A 267 20.44 2.46 10.98
CA HIS A 267 20.07 2.78 9.60
C HIS A 267 21.29 3.13 8.72
N ILE A 268 22.25 3.90 9.23
CA ILE A 268 23.43 4.32 8.44
C ILE A 268 24.71 3.52 8.70
N GLY A 269 24.69 2.56 9.63
CA GLY A 269 25.86 1.80 10.08
C GLY A 269 26.66 1.16 8.96
N GLY A 270 26.05 0.22 8.23
CA GLY A 270 26.71 -0.48 7.12
C GLY A 270 26.99 0.37 5.87
N LEU A 271 26.50 1.61 5.80
CA LEU A 271 26.49 2.39 4.55
C LEU A 271 27.87 2.94 4.16
N ASP A 272 28.76 3.15 5.12
CA ASP A 272 30.10 3.63 4.81
C ASP A 272 30.92 2.57 4.05
N SER A 273 30.74 1.29 4.38
CA SER A 273 31.34 0.13 3.71
C SER A 273 30.67 -0.20 2.38
N VAL A 274 29.37 0.10 2.24
CA VAL A 274 28.70 0.11 0.92
C VAL A 274 29.32 1.17 0.01
N VAL A 275 29.39 2.43 0.45
CA VAL A 275 29.97 3.54 -0.32
C VAL A 275 31.44 3.30 -0.67
N LYS A 276 32.24 2.70 0.22
CA LYS A 276 33.63 2.29 -0.08
C LYS A 276 33.70 1.19 -1.14
N THR A 277 32.74 0.27 -1.19
CA THR A 277 32.82 -0.97 -1.99
C THR A 277 32.20 -0.88 -3.39
N PHE A 278 31.06 -0.21 -3.55
CA PHE A 278 30.27 -0.23 -4.78
C PHE A 278 30.40 1.08 -5.58
N GLU A 279 29.89 1.09 -6.81
CA GLU A 279 29.55 2.32 -7.53
C GLU A 279 28.18 2.83 -7.03
N VAL A 280 28.03 4.14 -6.86
CA VAL A 280 26.79 4.78 -6.39
C VAL A 280 26.60 6.07 -7.18
N ASP A 281 25.49 6.22 -7.90
CA ASP A 281 25.23 7.41 -8.73
C ASP A 281 24.64 8.58 -7.93
N LYS A 282 23.64 8.29 -7.09
CA LYS A 282 22.94 9.28 -6.26
C LYS A 282 22.88 8.84 -4.80
N VAL A 283 23.01 9.80 -3.90
CA VAL A 283 22.78 9.61 -2.46
C VAL A 283 21.68 10.57 -2.02
N ILE A 284 20.55 10.06 -1.55
CA ILE A 284 19.44 10.87 -1.03
C ILE A 284 19.38 10.71 0.49
N MET A 285 19.54 11.81 1.22
CA MET A 285 19.49 11.82 2.69
C MET A 285 19.03 13.16 3.27
N PRO A 286 18.42 13.20 4.47
CA PRO A 286 18.08 14.46 5.13
C PRO A 286 19.31 15.31 5.44
N ALA A 287 19.08 16.59 5.69
CA ALA A 287 20.12 17.52 6.15
C ALA A 287 20.45 17.38 7.66
N ALA A 288 19.89 16.38 8.34
CA ALA A 288 20.11 16.13 9.77
C ALA A 288 21.46 15.44 10.00
N THR A 289 22.22 15.94 10.97
CA THR A 289 23.61 15.53 11.24
C THR A 289 23.77 15.04 12.67
N GLN A 290 24.69 14.10 12.92
CA GLN A 290 25.06 13.69 14.28
C GLN A 290 26.57 13.69 14.50
N GLU A 291 27.00 14.07 15.69
CA GLU A 291 28.40 13.97 16.15
C GLU A 291 28.69 12.54 16.69
N THR A 292 28.31 11.51 15.94
CA THR A 292 28.54 10.09 16.29
C THR A 292 29.62 9.48 15.38
N PRO A 293 30.42 8.51 15.86
CA PRO A 293 31.43 7.84 15.04
C PRO A 293 30.86 7.25 13.74
N THR A 294 29.66 6.69 13.79
CA THR A 294 28.94 6.12 12.65
C THR A 294 28.61 7.19 11.60
N TYR A 295 28.00 8.31 12.01
CA TYR A 295 27.68 9.41 11.10
C TYR A 295 28.95 10.03 10.49
N MET A 296 29.99 10.25 11.32
CA MET A 296 31.28 10.76 10.86
C MET A 296 31.95 9.82 9.85
N SER A 297 31.87 8.50 10.03
CA SER A 297 32.46 7.53 9.10
C SER A 297 31.70 7.47 7.76
N PHE A 298 30.37 7.49 7.80
CA PHE A 298 29.54 7.58 6.59
C PHE A 298 29.75 8.88 5.82
N ALA A 299 29.73 10.03 6.50
CA ALA A 299 30.03 11.33 5.89
C ALA A 299 31.44 11.39 5.30
N SER A 300 32.43 10.78 5.96
CA SER A 300 33.81 10.68 5.46
C SER A 300 33.91 9.78 4.22
N ALA A 301 33.15 8.68 4.16
CA ALA A 301 33.09 7.79 2.99
C ALA A 301 32.46 8.48 1.78
N LEU A 302 31.37 9.24 1.99
CA LEU A 302 30.74 10.07 0.95
C LEU A 302 31.72 11.12 0.40
N ALA A 303 32.40 11.86 1.29
CA ALA A 303 33.38 12.87 0.91
C ALA A 303 34.58 12.27 0.14
N LEU A 304 35.11 11.13 0.60
CA LEU A 304 36.21 10.42 -0.06
C LEU A 304 35.85 9.88 -1.46
N ARG A 305 34.56 9.68 -1.73
CA ARG A 305 34.02 9.23 -3.03
C ARG A 305 33.44 10.37 -3.87
N GLU A 306 33.61 11.62 -3.43
CA GLU A 306 33.10 12.85 -4.06
C GLU A 306 31.56 12.84 -4.29
N LEU A 307 30.83 12.08 -3.47
CA LEU A 307 29.38 11.92 -3.59
C LEU A 307 28.63 13.10 -2.97
N VAL A 308 27.91 13.84 -3.81
CA VAL A 308 27.03 14.95 -3.40
C VAL A 308 25.70 14.39 -2.91
N GLN A 309 25.25 14.87 -1.75
CA GLN A 309 23.99 14.48 -1.12
C GLN A 309 22.82 15.28 -1.70
N GLU A 310 21.83 14.60 -2.25
CA GLU A 310 20.55 15.18 -2.66
C GLU A 310 19.60 15.18 -1.44
N LYS A 311 18.94 16.30 -1.18
CA LYS A 311 17.99 16.42 -0.07
C LYS A 311 16.60 15.94 -0.51
N PRO A 312 15.89 15.14 0.30
CA PRO A 312 14.54 14.71 -0.03
C PRO A 312 13.57 15.89 -0.10
N SER A 313 12.66 15.87 -1.07
CA SER A 313 11.61 16.87 -1.28
C SER A 313 10.25 16.17 -1.30
N ALA A 314 9.43 16.37 -0.27
CA ALA A 314 8.15 15.66 -0.16
C ALA A 314 7.14 16.09 -1.24
N GLY A 315 6.78 15.14 -2.10
CA GLY A 315 6.00 15.32 -3.33
C GLY A 315 6.80 15.10 -4.62
N GLU A 316 8.14 14.99 -4.54
CA GLU A 316 8.99 14.66 -5.69
C GLU A 316 8.98 13.16 -5.99
N SER A 317 9.17 12.81 -7.27
CA SER A 317 9.18 11.42 -7.76
C SER A 317 10.31 11.17 -8.74
N PHE A 318 10.87 9.96 -8.72
CA PHE A 318 11.97 9.52 -9.57
C PHE A 318 11.81 8.04 -9.97
N GLY A 319 12.57 7.56 -10.95
CA GLY A 319 12.44 6.21 -11.51
C GLY A 319 13.57 5.26 -11.12
N LEU A 320 13.25 3.96 -11.04
CA LEU A 320 14.20 2.84 -11.00
C LEU A 320 13.77 1.79 -12.04
N GLY A 321 14.46 1.73 -13.17
CA GLY A 321 13.92 1.05 -14.36
C GLY A 321 12.59 1.67 -14.81
N ASN A 322 11.53 0.86 -14.89
CA ASN A 322 10.16 1.30 -15.17
C ASN A 322 9.24 1.34 -13.92
N SER A 323 9.81 1.27 -12.72
CA SER A 323 9.07 1.46 -11.44
C SER A 323 9.29 2.89 -10.93
N THR A 324 8.29 3.48 -10.27
CA THR A 324 8.33 4.87 -9.79
C THR A 324 8.43 4.92 -8.27
N PHE A 325 9.31 5.78 -7.75
CA PHE A 325 9.40 6.14 -6.35
C PHE A 325 8.87 7.56 -6.13
N THR A 326 8.17 7.79 -5.02
CA THR A 326 7.66 9.10 -4.60
C THR A 326 8.01 9.36 -3.13
N LEU A 327 8.62 10.51 -2.86
CA LEU A 327 8.99 10.96 -1.52
C LEU A 327 7.76 11.54 -0.81
N LEU A 328 7.39 11.00 0.35
CA LEU A 328 6.22 11.45 1.13
C LEU A 328 6.62 12.16 2.44
N ALA A 329 7.84 11.97 2.93
CA ALA A 329 8.44 12.65 4.08
C ALA A 329 9.98 12.70 3.91
N PRO A 330 10.74 13.53 4.65
CA PRO A 330 10.30 14.50 5.67
C PRO A 330 9.44 15.65 5.11
N ASN A 331 8.55 16.19 5.94
CA ASN A 331 7.60 17.25 5.56
C ASN A 331 7.96 18.64 6.10
N SER A 332 8.75 18.70 7.18
CA SER A 332 9.43 19.88 7.74
C SER A 332 10.93 19.86 7.37
N SER A 333 11.59 21.01 7.47
CA SER A 333 13.05 21.12 7.34
C SER A 333 13.81 20.85 8.65
N SER A 334 13.10 20.74 9.78
CA SER A 334 13.66 20.48 11.11
C SER A 334 12.62 19.79 12.00
N TYR A 335 13.08 18.85 12.82
CA TYR A 335 12.31 18.19 13.88
C TYR A 335 13.15 18.16 15.17
N ASP A 336 12.49 17.96 16.32
CA ASP A 336 13.19 17.74 17.60
C ASP A 336 13.64 16.27 17.75
N ASP A 337 12.93 15.34 17.10
CA ASP A 337 13.30 13.93 16.98
C ASP A 337 13.97 13.67 15.61
N LEU A 338 15.08 12.92 15.63
CA LEU A 338 15.80 12.50 14.44
C LEU A 338 15.03 11.44 13.64
N ASN A 339 14.12 10.69 14.26
CA ASN A 339 13.26 9.72 13.60
C ASN A 339 12.31 10.38 12.59
N ASP A 340 11.75 11.56 12.90
CA ASP A 340 10.83 12.27 12.00
C ASP A 340 11.51 12.90 10.78
N HIS A 341 12.85 13.01 10.79
CA HIS A 341 13.60 13.29 9.57
C HIS A 341 13.57 12.14 8.54
N SER A 342 13.05 10.95 8.89
CA SER A 342 12.95 9.77 8.02
C SER A 342 12.41 10.09 6.64
N ILE A 343 13.19 9.75 5.62
CA ILE A 343 12.70 9.61 4.25
C ILE A 343 11.66 8.51 4.20
N VAL A 344 10.44 8.88 3.82
CA VAL A 344 9.36 7.92 3.54
C VAL A 344 9.16 7.82 2.04
N LEU A 345 9.29 6.61 1.51
CA LEU A 345 9.21 6.32 0.07
C LEU A 345 8.02 5.43 -0.24
N LYS A 346 7.12 5.91 -1.10
CA LYS A 346 6.21 5.05 -1.84
C LYS A 346 6.90 4.56 -3.10
N LEU A 347 6.77 3.26 -3.40
CA LEU A 347 7.21 2.61 -4.63
C LEU A 347 5.99 2.01 -5.33
N THR A 348 5.74 2.45 -6.56
CA THR A 348 4.72 1.92 -7.45
C THR A 348 5.40 1.12 -8.56
N ASP A 349 5.15 -0.19 -8.60
CA ASP A 349 5.55 -1.08 -9.68
C ASP A 349 4.30 -1.62 -10.39
N GLY A 350 3.92 -0.98 -11.49
CA GLY A 350 2.69 -1.29 -12.20
C GLY A 350 1.43 -0.92 -11.40
N VAL A 351 0.69 -1.92 -10.93
CA VAL A 351 -0.44 -1.74 -9.98
C VAL A 351 -0.14 -2.25 -8.57
N ASN A 352 1.12 -2.57 -8.26
CA ASN A 352 1.56 -2.99 -6.93
C ASN A 352 2.26 -1.83 -6.21
N ASP A 353 1.76 -1.47 -5.03
CA ASP A 353 2.32 -0.39 -4.21
C ASP A 353 3.02 -0.93 -2.94
N PHE A 354 4.20 -0.37 -2.66
CA PHE A 354 5.01 -0.59 -1.47
C PHE A 354 5.22 0.76 -0.76
N LEU A 355 5.26 0.77 0.58
CA LEU A 355 5.58 1.95 1.39
C LEU A 355 6.70 1.61 2.38
N PHE A 356 7.81 2.34 2.30
CA PHE A 356 8.95 2.25 3.21
C PHE A 356 8.88 3.43 4.18
N ALA A 357 8.51 3.19 5.43
CA ALA A 357 8.24 4.26 6.40
C ALA A 357 9.49 4.83 7.11
N GLY A 358 10.67 4.25 6.88
CA GLY A 358 11.83 4.49 7.75
C GLY A 358 11.39 4.27 9.20
N ASP A 359 11.72 5.25 10.05
CA ASP A 359 11.33 5.28 11.47
C ASP A 359 10.46 6.51 11.81
N ALA A 360 9.78 7.09 10.82
CA ALA A 360 8.84 8.20 10.97
C ALA A 360 7.82 7.98 12.11
N THR A 361 7.76 8.90 13.08
CA THR A 361 6.89 8.77 14.25
C THR A 361 5.44 9.15 13.93
N ALA A 362 4.53 9.06 14.90
CA ALA A 362 3.18 9.61 14.78
C ALA A 362 3.14 11.10 14.34
N LEU A 363 4.20 11.88 14.53
CA LEU A 363 4.30 13.26 14.03
C LEU A 363 4.43 13.28 12.50
N SER A 364 5.49 12.69 11.91
CA SER A 364 5.67 12.63 10.46
C SER A 364 4.54 11.85 9.76
N GLU A 365 3.99 10.81 10.40
CA GLU A 365 2.74 10.17 9.97
C GLU A 365 1.57 11.15 9.86
N SER A 366 1.39 12.05 10.84
CA SER A 366 0.31 13.03 10.83
C SER A 366 0.48 14.07 9.70
N GLU A 367 1.71 14.46 9.40
CA GLU A 367 2.02 15.38 8.28
C GLU A 367 1.73 14.72 6.92
N MET A 368 2.11 13.44 6.75
CA MET A 368 1.75 12.65 5.58
C MET A 368 0.24 12.44 5.46
N LEU A 369 -0.47 12.23 6.57
CA LEU A 369 -1.94 12.11 6.60
C LEU A 369 -2.66 13.42 6.25
N LEU A 370 -2.00 14.57 6.43
CA LEU A 370 -2.52 15.90 6.03
C LEU A 370 -2.21 16.22 4.57
N ARG A 371 -0.98 15.94 4.10
CA ARG A 371 -0.50 16.31 2.74
C ARG A 371 -0.78 15.27 1.66
N PHE A 372 -0.67 13.98 1.99
CA PHE A 372 -0.57 12.88 1.02
C PHE A 372 -1.55 11.73 1.27
N ARG A 373 -2.66 11.96 1.99
CA ARG A 373 -3.64 10.92 2.36
C ARG A 373 -4.09 10.02 1.20
N GLY A 374 -4.28 10.59 0.00
CA GLY A 374 -4.69 9.86 -1.20
C GLY A 374 -3.56 9.07 -1.90
N GLN A 375 -2.31 9.24 -1.49
CA GLN A 375 -1.14 8.54 -2.04
C GLN A 375 -0.63 7.43 -1.12
N LEU A 376 -0.92 7.50 0.19
CA LEU A 376 -0.42 6.58 1.23
C LEU A 376 -0.80 5.10 1.05
N GLY A 377 -1.85 4.78 0.29
CA GLY A 377 -2.29 3.40 0.07
C GLY A 377 -1.17 2.52 -0.51
N ALA A 378 -0.93 1.33 0.07
CA ALA A 378 0.05 0.37 -0.42
C ALA A 378 -0.28 -1.07 0.01
N GLU A 379 -0.06 -2.06 -0.86
CA GLU A 379 -0.22 -3.48 -0.50
C GLU A 379 0.80 -3.94 0.55
N VAL A 380 2.03 -3.42 0.51
CA VAL A 380 3.14 -3.79 1.40
C VAL A 380 3.64 -2.57 2.17
N LEU A 381 3.74 -2.69 3.49
CA LEU A 381 4.30 -1.66 4.37
C LEU A 381 5.53 -2.19 5.11
N LYS A 382 6.69 -1.51 5.03
CA LYS A 382 7.69 -1.58 6.11
C LYS A 382 7.15 -0.79 7.29
N ILE A 383 6.92 -1.49 8.39
CA ILE A 383 6.38 -0.93 9.63
C ILE A 383 7.38 0.03 10.23
N SER A 384 6.93 1.24 10.57
CA SER A 384 7.80 2.29 11.08
C SER A 384 8.40 1.94 12.45
N HIS A 385 9.62 2.43 12.71
CA HIS A 385 10.31 2.41 14.00
C HIS A 385 10.42 1.00 14.61
N HIS A 386 10.77 0.02 13.76
CA HIS A 386 10.83 -1.41 14.07
C HIS A 386 9.58 -1.99 14.78
N GLY A 387 8.42 -1.32 14.66
CA GLY A 387 7.18 -1.66 15.36
C GLY A 387 7.03 -1.08 16.77
N SER A 388 7.74 0.00 17.11
CA SER A 388 7.53 0.82 18.31
C SER A 388 6.12 1.44 18.35
N ASP A 389 5.59 1.72 19.53
CA ASP A 389 4.18 2.11 19.73
C ASP A 389 3.89 3.62 19.57
N ASP A 390 4.95 4.43 19.55
CA ASP A 390 5.00 5.85 19.15
C ASP A 390 4.79 6.06 17.64
N ALA A 391 5.02 5.03 16.83
CA ALA A 391 4.83 5.01 15.38
C ALA A 391 3.76 3.99 14.97
N SER A 392 3.57 3.80 13.65
CA SER A 392 2.56 2.92 13.05
C SER A 392 1.14 3.17 13.59
N SER A 393 0.72 4.43 13.67
CA SER A 393 -0.54 4.84 14.30
C SER A 393 -1.75 4.26 13.56
N GLN A 394 -2.87 4.07 14.28
CA GLN A 394 -4.07 3.52 13.66
C GLN A 394 -4.60 4.39 12.50
N ASN A 395 -4.40 5.71 12.55
CA ASN A 395 -4.81 6.61 11.47
C ASN A 395 -3.93 6.46 10.22
N PHE A 396 -2.62 6.23 10.40
CA PHE A 396 -1.67 5.95 9.32
C PHE A 396 -1.95 4.58 8.70
N LEU A 397 -2.01 3.53 9.52
CA LEU A 397 -2.34 2.18 9.07
C LEU A 397 -3.69 2.13 8.33
N ASN A 398 -4.71 2.86 8.80
CA ASN A 398 -6.00 2.97 8.10
C ASN A 398 -5.94 3.72 6.75
N ALA A 399 -4.94 4.56 6.51
CA ALA A 399 -4.75 5.27 5.24
C ALA A 399 -3.87 4.46 4.26
N VAL A 400 -2.88 3.72 4.78
CA VAL A 400 -2.07 2.79 3.98
C VAL A 400 -2.88 1.54 3.60
N SER A 401 -3.75 1.06 4.50
CA SER A 401 -4.58 -0.14 4.36
C SER A 401 -3.81 -1.40 3.89
N PRO A 402 -2.66 -1.72 4.52
CA PRO A 402 -1.75 -2.75 4.00
C PRO A 402 -2.34 -4.15 4.03
N LYS A 403 -2.01 -4.94 3.00
CA LYS A 403 -2.31 -6.38 2.92
C LYS A 403 -1.20 -7.22 3.54
N TYR A 404 0.02 -6.72 3.46
CA TYR A 404 1.24 -7.30 4.00
C TYR A 404 2.01 -6.25 4.82
N ALA A 405 2.58 -6.66 5.94
CA ALA A 405 3.47 -5.85 6.76
C ALA A 405 4.80 -6.57 6.92
N VAL A 406 5.91 -5.84 6.80
CA VAL A 406 7.25 -6.33 7.12
C VAL A 406 7.80 -5.50 8.27
N ILE A 407 8.31 -6.17 9.30
CA ILE A 407 9.06 -5.54 10.39
C ILE A 407 10.52 -6.00 10.26
N SER A 408 11.40 -5.07 9.94
CA SER A 408 12.84 -5.22 10.17
C SER A 408 13.08 -4.97 11.65
N VAL A 409 13.66 -5.93 12.36
CA VAL A 409 13.87 -5.92 13.83
C VAL A 409 14.82 -7.05 14.22
N GLY A 410 15.59 -6.86 15.30
CA GLY A 410 16.56 -7.85 15.77
C GLY A 410 15.98 -8.90 16.71
N ALA A 411 16.45 -10.15 16.58
CA ALA A 411 16.06 -11.25 17.47
C ALA A 411 16.54 -11.02 18.91
N GLY A 412 15.61 -10.96 19.85
CA GLY A 412 15.92 -10.75 21.27
C GLY A 412 16.44 -9.36 21.63
N ASN A 413 16.07 -8.34 20.84
CA ASN A 413 16.46 -6.94 21.10
C ASN A 413 15.99 -6.43 22.49
N ASP A 414 16.84 -5.66 23.17
CA ASP A 414 16.55 -5.12 24.51
C ASP A 414 15.48 -4.01 24.52
N TYR A 415 15.11 -3.46 23.35
CA TYR A 415 14.04 -2.46 23.20
C TYR A 415 12.64 -3.06 23.39
N GLY A 416 12.49 -4.39 23.37
CA GLY A 416 11.19 -5.06 23.48
C GLY A 416 10.33 -4.95 22.22
N LEU A 417 10.96 -4.71 21.06
CA LEU A 417 10.29 -4.51 19.78
C LEU A 417 10.11 -5.84 19.01
N PRO A 418 9.10 -5.94 18.13
CA PRO A 418 8.02 -4.99 17.89
C PRO A 418 7.01 -4.98 19.03
N SER A 419 6.48 -3.80 19.36
CA SER A 419 5.54 -3.61 20.45
C SER A 419 4.26 -4.44 20.27
N GLN A 420 3.74 -4.99 21.37
CA GLN A 420 2.45 -5.70 21.34
C GLN A 420 1.29 -4.79 20.88
N ILE A 421 1.42 -3.47 21.03
CA ILE A 421 0.44 -2.50 20.54
C ILE A 421 0.41 -2.48 19.02
N VAL A 422 1.56 -2.38 18.32
CA VAL A 422 1.60 -2.44 16.85
C VAL A 422 1.18 -3.82 16.34
N LEU A 423 1.64 -4.90 16.99
CA LEU A 423 1.20 -6.26 16.64
C LEU A 423 -0.34 -6.42 16.73
N ASN A 424 -0.97 -5.84 17.77
CA ASN A 424 -2.43 -5.84 17.92
C ASN A 424 -3.14 -5.00 16.84
N ARG A 425 -2.60 -3.82 16.48
CA ARG A 425 -3.13 -2.98 15.38
C ARG A 425 -3.17 -3.78 14.07
N LEU A 426 -2.03 -4.39 13.69
CA LEU A 426 -1.90 -5.20 12.47
C LEU A 426 -2.77 -6.46 12.48
N ALA A 427 -2.86 -7.17 13.61
CA ALA A 427 -3.74 -8.33 13.76
C ALA A 427 -5.22 -7.96 13.62
N SER A 428 -5.65 -6.82 14.17
CA SER A 428 -7.04 -6.33 14.06
C SER A 428 -7.46 -6.01 12.63
N MET A 429 -6.50 -5.68 11.77
CA MET A 429 -6.68 -5.39 10.35
C MET A 429 -6.47 -6.62 9.44
N ASN A 430 -6.23 -7.81 10.02
CA ASN A 430 -5.96 -9.06 9.28
C ASN A 430 -4.75 -8.96 8.32
N VAL A 431 -3.73 -8.17 8.69
CA VAL A 431 -2.52 -7.98 7.89
C VAL A 431 -1.63 -9.21 7.97
N LYS A 432 -1.08 -9.64 6.83
CA LYS A 432 -0.09 -10.73 6.79
C LYS A 432 1.28 -10.21 7.22
N LEU A 433 1.74 -10.66 8.39
CA LEU A 433 2.95 -10.15 9.02
C LEU A 433 4.18 -11.00 8.67
N TYR A 434 5.25 -10.35 8.24
CA TYR A 434 6.60 -10.91 8.15
C TYR A 434 7.51 -10.15 9.12
N ARG A 435 8.47 -10.84 9.74
CA ARG A 435 9.47 -10.24 10.63
C ARG A 435 10.84 -10.84 10.34
N THR A 436 11.88 -10.02 10.23
CA THR A 436 13.25 -10.52 9.96
C THR A 436 13.73 -11.45 11.07
N ASP A 437 13.51 -11.09 12.34
CA ASP A 437 13.93 -11.87 13.50
C ASP A 437 13.34 -13.29 13.60
N LEU A 438 12.28 -13.59 12.84
CA LEU A 438 11.63 -14.91 12.80
C LEU A 438 11.74 -15.61 11.44
N LEU A 439 12.21 -14.93 10.39
CA LEU A 439 12.18 -15.42 9.01
C LEU A 439 13.48 -15.16 8.24
N ASP A 440 14.56 -14.69 8.89
CA ASP A 440 15.74 -14.13 8.25
C ASP A 440 15.39 -13.01 7.24
N THR A 441 16.27 -12.75 6.28
CA THR A 441 16.00 -11.89 5.12
C THR A 441 14.76 -12.36 4.36
N ILE A 442 13.81 -11.44 4.10
CA ILE A 442 12.55 -11.67 3.39
C ILE A 442 12.61 -11.03 2.00
N VAL A 443 12.13 -11.72 0.97
CA VAL A 443 12.12 -11.23 -0.42
C VAL A 443 10.69 -11.19 -0.96
N ALA A 444 10.16 -9.97 -1.13
CA ALA A 444 8.96 -9.74 -1.92
C ALA A 444 9.32 -9.61 -3.40
N LYS A 445 8.43 -10.07 -4.30
CA LYS A 445 8.59 -9.96 -5.75
C LYS A 445 7.32 -9.46 -6.41
N SER A 446 7.45 -8.50 -7.32
CA SER A 446 6.35 -7.93 -8.12
C SER A 446 6.58 -8.16 -9.63
N ASP A 447 5.51 -8.57 -10.31
CA ASP A 447 5.41 -8.68 -11.77
C ASP A 447 4.67 -7.47 -12.41
N GLY A 448 4.30 -6.47 -11.59
CA GLY A 448 3.47 -5.33 -11.96
C GLY A 448 1.96 -5.53 -11.76
N ILE A 449 1.49 -6.73 -11.37
CA ILE A 449 0.07 -7.11 -11.17
C ILE A 449 -0.16 -7.80 -9.81
N SER A 450 0.83 -8.55 -9.34
CA SER A 450 0.77 -9.41 -8.16
C SER A 450 2.05 -9.33 -7.35
N ILE A 451 1.92 -9.49 -6.02
CA ILE A 451 3.06 -9.54 -5.10
C ILE A 451 3.12 -10.94 -4.48
N THR A 452 4.28 -11.57 -4.59
CA THR A 452 4.64 -12.85 -3.98
C THR A 452 5.78 -12.67 -2.98
N PHE A 453 5.96 -13.62 -2.07
CA PHE A 453 7.03 -13.63 -1.07
C PHE A 453 7.72 -15.01 -1.08
N ASP A 454 9.01 -15.06 -0.78
CA ASP A 454 9.76 -16.31 -0.61
C ASP A 454 9.48 -17.01 0.74
N LYS A 455 9.21 -16.23 1.79
CA LYS A 455 8.79 -16.72 3.12
C LYS A 455 7.27 -16.86 3.22
N VAL A 456 6.82 -17.68 4.17
CA VAL A 456 5.42 -17.73 4.63
C VAL A 456 5.23 -16.67 5.72
N PRO A 457 4.14 -15.88 5.73
CA PRO A 457 3.92 -14.90 6.78
C PRO A 457 3.73 -15.58 8.15
N THR A 458 4.30 -14.97 9.17
CA THR A 458 4.02 -15.29 10.57
C THR A 458 2.55 -15.03 10.90
N ALA A 459 2.00 -15.77 11.86
CA ALA A 459 0.75 -15.38 12.48
C ALA A 459 0.97 -14.09 13.27
N ALA A 460 0.28 -13.01 12.92
CA ALA A 460 0.25 -11.80 13.76
C ALA A 460 -0.24 -12.20 15.16
N ALA A 461 0.61 -11.99 16.18
CA ALA A 461 0.60 -12.78 17.40
C ALA A 461 -0.74 -12.71 18.18
N TRP A 462 -1.54 -13.77 18.11
CA TRP A 462 -2.86 -13.84 18.72
C TRP A 462 -2.91 -14.83 19.88
N LEU A 463 -2.54 -14.36 21.08
CA LEU A 463 -2.76 -15.08 22.34
C LEU A 463 -3.22 -14.12 23.45
N PRO A 464 -4.53 -13.81 23.54
CA PRO A 464 -5.09 -13.20 24.73
C PRO A 464 -5.09 -14.23 25.88
N GLY A 465 -4.03 -14.23 26.71
CA GLY A 465 -4.04 -14.90 28.02
C GLY A 465 -2.86 -15.80 28.40
N THR A 466 -1.73 -15.81 27.68
CA THR A 466 -0.57 -16.66 28.03
C THR A 466 0.71 -15.86 28.32
N VAL A 467 0.80 -15.28 29.52
CA VAL A 467 2.11 -14.88 30.08
C VAL A 467 2.77 -16.14 30.64
N GLY A 468 3.67 -16.74 29.85
CA GLY A 468 4.40 -17.94 30.25
C GLY A 468 5.57 -17.64 31.18
N SER A 469 5.33 -17.56 32.49
CA SER A 469 6.39 -17.44 33.49
C SER A 469 7.08 -18.79 33.74
N SER A 470 8.37 -18.86 33.44
CA SER A 470 9.18 -20.09 33.48
C SER A 470 9.90 -20.30 34.82
N MET A 471 9.16 -20.47 35.92
CA MET A 471 9.70 -20.95 37.21
C MET A 471 8.81 -22.07 37.80
N PRO A 472 9.36 -23.26 38.17
CA PRO A 472 8.56 -24.44 38.54
C PRO A 472 8.33 -24.65 40.05
N THR A 473 7.51 -25.68 40.37
CA THR A 473 7.13 -26.27 41.70
C THR A 473 5.82 -25.72 42.34
N PRO A 474 5.12 -26.49 43.22
CA PRO A 474 4.40 -27.72 42.84
C PRO A 474 2.91 -27.80 43.28
N LEU A 475 2.22 -28.85 42.83
CA LEU A 475 0.79 -29.23 43.01
C LEU A 475 0.45 -29.81 44.42
N PRO A 476 -0.83 -30.19 44.75
CA PRO A 476 -2.17 -29.62 44.44
C PRO A 476 -3.20 -29.64 45.63
N VAL A 477 -4.35 -28.95 45.50
CA VAL A 477 -5.66 -29.28 46.17
C VAL A 477 -6.84 -28.87 45.24
N PRO A 478 -7.98 -29.59 45.14
CA PRO A 478 -8.97 -29.41 44.05
C PRO A 478 -10.35 -28.77 44.41
N ALA A 479 -10.95 -28.14 43.37
CA ALA A 479 -12.38 -28.01 42.98
C ALA A 479 -13.50 -27.73 44.02
N PRO A 480 -14.52 -26.91 43.63
CA PRO A 480 -15.72 -27.50 43.00
C PRO A 480 -16.32 -26.72 41.79
N ALA A 481 -17.30 -27.33 41.14
CA ALA A 481 -18.17 -26.82 40.04
C ALA A 481 -19.66 -27.09 40.42
N PRO A 482 -20.73 -26.73 39.65
CA PRO A 482 -20.86 -26.18 38.28
C PRO A 482 -21.46 -24.73 38.30
N THR A 483 -22.31 -24.15 37.41
CA THR A 483 -23.21 -24.60 36.31
C THR A 483 -23.56 -23.40 35.38
N PRO A 484 -24.03 -23.59 34.12
CA PRO A 484 -24.12 -22.51 33.12
C PRO A 484 -25.48 -21.78 33.02
N ALA A 485 -25.47 -20.63 32.33
CA ALA A 485 -26.64 -19.81 31.95
C ALA A 485 -26.45 -19.23 30.51
N PRO A 486 -27.49 -18.68 29.84
CA PRO A 486 -27.61 -18.76 28.37
C PRO A 486 -26.98 -17.61 27.57
N ALA A 487 -26.82 -17.84 26.26
CA ALA A 487 -26.35 -16.86 25.28
C ALA A 487 -27.44 -15.83 24.89
N PRO A 488 -27.13 -14.52 24.89
CA PRO A 488 -27.97 -13.49 24.28
C PRO A 488 -27.88 -13.46 22.74
N VAL A 489 -28.99 -13.10 22.09
CA VAL A 489 -29.09 -12.87 20.64
C VAL A 489 -28.36 -11.56 20.25
N PRO A 490 -27.75 -11.43 19.04
CA PRO A 490 -26.97 -10.25 18.69
C PRO A 490 -27.74 -8.92 18.77
N ILE A 491 -27.19 -7.96 19.52
CA ILE A 491 -27.60 -6.56 19.45
C ILE A 491 -26.97 -5.95 18.21
N VAL A 492 -27.78 -5.40 17.30
CA VAL A 492 -27.29 -4.66 16.13
C VAL A 492 -26.71 -3.34 16.61
N SER A 493 -25.38 -3.22 16.61
CA SER A 493 -24.72 -1.93 16.82
C SER A 493 -25.02 -0.98 15.65
N PRO A 494 -25.28 0.32 15.91
CA PRO A 494 -25.35 1.31 14.85
C PRO A 494 -23.99 1.49 14.15
N ALA A 495 -24.02 2.04 12.93
CA ALA A 495 -22.83 2.26 12.12
C ALA A 495 -21.80 3.18 12.83
N PRO A 496 -20.49 2.99 12.59
CA PRO A 496 -19.44 3.80 13.22
C PRO A 496 -19.56 5.28 12.81
N VAL A 497 -19.61 6.15 13.82
CA VAL A 497 -19.54 7.61 13.64
C VAL A 497 -18.08 8.00 13.34
N ALA A 498 -17.87 9.03 12.52
CA ALA A 498 -16.53 9.46 12.12
C ALA A 498 -15.62 9.81 13.32
N PRO A 499 -14.36 9.32 13.36
CA PRO A 499 -13.42 9.59 14.46
C PRO A 499 -13.28 11.09 14.76
N GLY A 500 -13.21 11.44 16.05
CA GLY A 500 -13.16 12.83 16.52
C GLY A 500 -14.53 13.52 16.66
N THR A 501 -15.62 12.92 16.17
CA THR A 501 -16.97 13.42 16.44
C THR A 501 -17.34 13.17 17.91
N VAL A 502 -17.67 14.22 18.66
CA VAL A 502 -18.26 14.07 20.00
C VAL A 502 -19.70 13.58 19.85
N VAL A 503 -20.03 12.47 20.51
CA VAL A 503 -21.39 11.90 20.58
C VAL A 503 -21.88 11.99 22.02
N PRO A 504 -22.58 13.08 22.41
CA PRO A 504 -22.89 13.32 23.82
C PRO A 504 -23.83 12.26 24.40
N ASN A 505 -23.38 11.53 25.43
CA ASN A 505 -24.18 10.53 26.15
C ASN A 505 -24.75 11.05 27.49
N GLY A 506 -24.51 12.32 27.81
CA GLY A 506 -24.90 12.97 29.07
C GLY A 506 -23.82 13.00 30.16
N ILE A 507 -22.72 12.26 30.00
CA ILE A 507 -21.51 12.40 30.82
C ILE A 507 -20.58 13.40 30.13
N ILE A 508 -20.24 14.49 30.83
CA ILE A 508 -19.45 15.60 30.28
C ILE A 508 -18.23 15.94 31.14
N ILE A 509 -17.18 16.47 30.53
CA ILE A 509 -16.18 17.26 31.24
C ILE A 509 -16.80 18.63 31.48
N SER A 510 -17.16 18.94 32.73
CA SER A 510 -17.76 20.24 33.10
C SER A 510 -16.73 21.29 33.52
N LEU A 511 -15.52 20.86 33.89
CA LEU A 511 -14.37 21.74 34.13
C LEU A 511 -13.06 21.01 33.80
N LEU A 512 -12.17 21.70 33.09
CA LEU A 512 -10.73 21.41 33.05
C LEU A 512 -10.00 22.57 33.74
N ASP A 513 -9.13 22.28 34.70
CA ASP A 513 -8.18 23.23 35.25
C ASP A 513 -6.76 22.64 35.22
N LYS A 514 -6.02 23.02 34.17
CA LYS A 514 -4.64 22.60 33.94
C LYS A 514 -3.70 23.05 35.07
N LYS A 515 -3.93 24.22 35.68
CA LYS A 515 -3.06 24.77 36.73
C LYS A 515 -3.28 24.11 38.08
N ALA A 516 -4.51 23.70 38.34
CA ALA A 516 -4.89 22.96 39.54
C ALA A 516 -4.83 21.42 39.34
N GLU A 517 -4.33 20.92 38.21
CA GLU A 517 -4.25 19.50 37.87
C GLU A 517 -5.57 18.74 38.12
N LEU A 518 -6.69 19.35 37.69
CA LEU A 518 -8.03 18.93 38.09
C LEU A 518 -9.01 18.90 36.91
N VAL A 519 -9.71 17.77 36.75
CA VAL A 519 -10.81 17.62 35.78
C VAL A 519 -12.08 17.25 36.54
N THR A 520 -13.16 17.98 36.31
CA THR A 520 -14.49 17.64 36.85
C THR A 520 -15.34 17.01 35.75
N ILE A 521 -15.81 15.78 36.01
CA ILE A 521 -16.77 15.06 35.17
C ILE A 521 -18.15 15.19 35.81
N GLN A 522 -19.19 15.45 35.02
CA GLN A 522 -20.57 15.58 35.49
C GLN A 522 -21.52 14.64 34.72
N ASN A 523 -22.43 14.00 35.45
CA ASN A 523 -23.56 13.27 34.91
C ASN A 523 -24.77 14.21 34.82
N THR A 524 -25.11 14.64 33.61
CA THR A 524 -26.27 15.51 33.34
C THR A 524 -27.57 14.74 33.09
N THR A 525 -27.54 13.41 33.18
CA THR A 525 -28.72 12.55 33.00
C THR A 525 -29.56 12.43 34.27
N LYS A 526 -30.76 11.85 34.12
CA LYS A 526 -31.68 11.55 35.24
C LYS A 526 -31.43 10.17 35.89
N SER A 527 -30.34 9.49 35.54
CA SER A 527 -30.03 8.13 35.98
C SER A 527 -28.59 8.04 36.50
N ASP A 528 -28.33 7.12 37.43
CA ASP A 528 -26.96 6.82 37.86
C ASP A 528 -26.19 6.12 36.72
N VAL A 529 -24.92 6.47 36.54
CA VAL A 529 -24.05 5.88 35.49
C VAL A 529 -22.78 5.35 36.14
N ASN A 530 -22.47 4.07 35.91
CA ASN A 530 -21.16 3.52 36.27
C ASN A 530 -20.13 3.92 35.20
N LEU A 531 -19.07 4.60 35.62
CA LEU A 531 -17.98 5.04 34.75
C LEU A 531 -16.96 3.93 34.46
N GLN A 532 -17.14 2.70 34.95
CA GLN A 532 -16.21 1.59 34.75
C GLN A 532 -15.74 1.46 33.28
N GLY A 533 -14.43 1.62 33.05
CA GLY A 533 -13.83 1.51 31.72
C GLY A 533 -13.97 2.74 30.82
N TYR A 534 -14.62 3.82 31.26
CA TYR A 534 -14.48 5.14 30.62
C TYR A 534 -13.00 5.57 30.65
N LYS A 535 -12.61 6.40 29.70
CA LYS A 535 -11.23 6.93 29.59
C LYS A 535 -11.24 8.45 29.57
N LEU A 536 -10.59 9.08 30.53
CA LEU A 536 -10.21 10.50 30.45
C LEU A 536 -8.77 10.56 29.94
N VAL A 537 -8.49 11.49 29.01
CA VAL A 537 -7.23 11.56 28.26
C VAL A 537 -6.75 13.01 28.22
N SER A 538 -5.45 13.23 28.47
CA SER A 538 -4.74 14.44 28.02
C SER A 538 -4.27 14.18 26.60
N GLU A 539 -4.74 14.98 25.64
CA GLU A 539 -4.41 14.77 24.23
C GLU A 539 -2.98 15.22 23.87
N LYS A 540 -2.32 16.06 24.67
CA LYS A 540 -0.91 16.43 24.45
C LYS A 540 0.07 15.60 25.25
N GLY A 541 -0.22 15.31 26.52
CA GLY A 541 0.60 14.43 27.35
C GLY A 541 0.41 12.95 27.04
N ASN A 542 -0.61 12.60 26.24
CA ASN A 542 -0.98 11.23 25.83
C ASN A 542 -1.22 10.25 27.00
N GLN A 543 -1.41 10.76 28.23
CA GLN A 543 -1.72 9.92 29.38
C GLN A 543 -3.23 9.65 29.48
N ILE A 544 -3.58 8.47 29.99
CA ILE A 544 -4.96 7.98 30.10
C ILE A 544 -5.30 7.66 31.56
N TYR A 545 -6.46 8.11 32.03
CA TYR A 545 -7.13 7.61 33.22
C TYR A 545 -8.19 6.61 32.79
N VAL A 546 -8.06 5.35 33.21
CA VAL A 546 -9.16 4.37 33.06
C VAL A 546 -9.97 4.42 34.35
N PHE A 547 -11.24 4.81 34.25
CA PHE A 547 -12.11 4.89 35.42
C PHE A 547 -12.32 3.49 36.03
N PRO A 548 -12.13 3.33 37.36
CA PRO A 548 -12.54 2.12 38.08
C PRO A 548 -14.08 2.02 38.09
N SER A 549 -14.62 0.96 38.70
CA SER A 549 -16.07 0.90 38.94
C SER A 549 -16.51 2.01 39.89
N TYR A 550 -17.08 3.08 39.34
CA TYR A 550 -17.44 4.30 40.03
C TYR A 550 -18.84 4.74 39.60
N LEU A 551 -19.80 4.70 40.53
CA LEU A 551 -21.21 5.02 40.27
C LEU A 551 -21.47 6.52 40.42
N LEU A 552 -21.36 7.27 39.32
CA LEU A 552 -21.65 8.71 39.29
C LEU A 552 -23.17 8.93 39.28
N LYS A 553 -23.68 9.47 40.39
CA LYS A 553 -25.12 9.69 40.62
C LYS A 553 -25.75 10.66 39.61
N ALA A 554 -27.04 10.51 39.35
CA ALA A 554 -27.81 11.44 38.52
C ALA A 554 -27.64 12.91 38.97
N GLY A 555 -27.27 13.80 38.06
CA GLY A 555 -27.00 15.22 38.34
C GLY A 555 -25.67 15.53 39.04
N ALA A 556 -24.94 14.52 39.54
CA ALA A 556 -23.74 14.71 40.34
C ALA A 556 -22.46 14.87 39.50
N SER A 557 -21.39 15.30 40.16
CA SER A 557 -20.05 15.45 39.58
C SER A 557 -19.00 14.67 40.39
N VAL A 558 -17.88 14.33 39.74
CA VAL A 558 -16.68 13.71 40.33
C VAL A 558 -15.44 14.46 39.83
N LYS A 559 -14.50 14.75 40.71
CA LYS A 559 -13.21 15.36 40.40
C LYS A 559 -12.12 14.30 40.28
N VAL A 560 -11.49 14.22 39.11
CA VAL A 560 -10.24 13.48 38.89
C VAL A 560 -9.08 14.45 39.04
N ALA A 561 -8.13 14.14 39.92
CA ALA A 561 -6.95 14.95 40.22
C ALA A 561 -5.65 14.25 39.82
N SER A 562 -4.63 15.04 39.47
CA SER A 562 -3.26 14.61 39.21
C SER A 562 -2.24 15.42 40.03
N GLY A 563 -0.99 14.96 40.07
CA GLY A 563 0.08 15.62 40.83
C GLY A 563 -0.21 15.68 42.33
N ASP A 564 -0.02 16.87 42.91
CA ASP A 564 -0.33 17.20 44.31
C ASP A 564 -1.80 17.64 44.52
N ALA A 565 -2.64 17.62 43.48
CA ALA A 565 -4.02 18.10 43.57
C ALA A 565 -4.94 17.13 44.34
N THR A 566 -5.92 17.70 45.04
CA THR A 566 -6.93 16.94 45.79
C THR A 566 -8.24 16.83 45.03
N GLY A 567 -8.69 15.61 44.76
CA GLY A 567 -9.96 15.30 44.11
C GLY A 567 -10.66 14.08 44.72
N ASP A 568 -11.83 13.74 44.19
CA ASP A 568 -12.62 12.57 44.62
C ASP A 568 -12.03 11.26 44.09
N LEU A 569 -11.26 11.34 43.00
CA LEU A 569 -10.47 10.28 42.37
C LEU A 569 -9.06 10.80 42.06
N LEU A 570 -8.05 9.96 42.27
CA LEU A 570 -6.65 10.27 41.94
C LEU A 570 -6.22 9.52 40.66
N TRP A 571 -5.52 10.21 39.77
CA TRP A 571 -4.99 9.67 38.51
C TRP A 571 -3.59 9.11 38.70
N LYS A 572 -2.61 9.97 39.02
CA LYS A 572 -1.22 9.68 39.41
C LYS A 572 -0.68 10.86 40.21
N THR A 573 0.38 10.64 41.00
CA THR A 573 1.13 11.67 41.76
C THR A 573 2.12 12.47 40.89
N GLN A 574 1.78 12.71 39.62
CA GLN A 574 2.55 13.51 38.67
C GLN A 574 1.58 14.44 37.94
N ASN A 575 2.05 15.64 37.61
CA ASN A 575 1.30 16.60 36.81
C ASN A 575 1.14 16.07 35.37
N MET A 576 -0.01 16.32 34.76
CA MET A 576 -0.45 15.72 33.50
C MET A 576 -0.73 16.75 32.42
N TRP A 577 -1.14 17.97 32.81
CA TRP A 577 -1.62 18.98 31.87
C TRP A 577 -0.51 19.95 31.47
N ASN A 578 -0.28 20.12 30.17
CA ASN A 578 0.65 21.16 29.71
C ASN A 578 0.04 22.55 30.01
N ASN A 579 0.66 23.26 30.95
CA ASN A 579 0.22 24.57 31.41
C ASN A 579 0.69 25.74 30.52
N SER A 580 1.60 25.48 29.58
CA SER A 580 2.14 26.46 28.62
C SER A 580 1.46 26.41 27.25
N GLU A 581 0.79 25.31 26.92
CA GLU A 581 0.17 25.05 25.60
C GLU A 581 -1.31 24.67 25.70
N THR A 582 -1.96 24.49 24.55
CA THR A 582 -3.32 23.93 24.46
C THR A 582 -3.30 22.41 24.60
N ASP A 583 -3.72 21.93 25.77
CA ASP A 583 -3.84 20.50 26.09
C ASP A 583 -5.31 20.15 26.36
N PRO A 584 -6.03 19.60 25.36
CA PRO A 584 -7.43 19.23 25.50
C PRO A 584 -7.65 18.00 26.39
N ALA A 585 -8.68 18.08 27.23
CA ALA A 585 -9.22 16.92 27.92
C ALA A 585 -10.28 16.23 27.05
N ALA A 586 -10.12 14.93 26.80
CA ALA A 586 -11.09 14.10 26.09
C ALA A 586 -11.62 12.98 26.99
N LEU A 587 -12.94 12.76 26.97
CA LEU A 587 -13.62 11.70 27.71
C LEU A 587 -14.30 10.74 26.74
N TYR A 588 -13.91 9.48 26.82
CA TYR A 588 -14.48 8.37 26.07
C TYR A 588 -15.29 7.45 26.98
N ASP A 589 -16.38 6.88 26.47
CA ASP A 589 -17.14 5.84 27.16
C ASP A 589 -16.41 4.48 27.15
N SER A 590 -16.97 3.49 27.85
CA SER A 590 -16.42 2.13 27.92
C SER A 590 -16.47 1.34 26.60
N LYS A 591 -17.01 1.92 25.52
CA LYS A 591 -16.97 1.38 24.15
C LYS A 591 -15.97 2.13 23.26
N GLY A 592 -15.29 3.15 23.78
CA GLY A 592 -14.34 3.98 23.03
C GLY A 592 -15.00 5.10 22.20
N VAL A 593 -16.28 5.42 22.43
CA VAL A 593 -16.94 6.56 21.80
C VAL A 593 -16.52 7.84 22.52
N LEU A 594 -16.10 8.88 21.78
CA LEU A 594 -15.81 10.20 22.35
C LEU A 594 -17.12 10.88 22.79
N VAL A 595 -17.35 11.04 24.09
CA VAL A 595 -18.62 11.57 24.63
C VAL A 595 -18.50 13.01 25.16
N SER A 596 -17.29 13.48 25.46
CA SER A 596 -17.03 14.88 25.79
C SER A 596 -15.59 15.28 25.47
N ARG A 597 -15.37 16.55 25.12
CA ARG A 597 -14.02 17.11 24.89
C ARG A 597 -14.00 18.59 25.25
N VAL A 598 -12.97 19.04 25.96
CA VAL A 598 -12.77 20.44 26.38
C VAL A 598 -11.37 20.88 25.99
N VAL A 599 -11.28 21.96 25.21
CA VAL A 599 -10.04 22.65 24.85
C VAL A 599 -9.89 23.88 25.76
N LYS A 600 -8.72 24.06 26.38
CA LYS A 600 -8.40 25.17 27.30
C LYS A 600 -6.89 25.43 27.33
#